data_AF-A0A849DFQ0-F1
#
_entry.id   AF-A0A849DFQ0-F1
#
_cell.length_a   1.000
_cell.length_b   1.000
_cell.length_c   1.000
_cell.angle_alpha   90.00
_cell.angle_beta   90.00
_cell.angle_gamma   90.00
#
_symmetry.space_group_name_H-M   'P 1'
#
loop_
_entity.id
_entity.type
_entity.pdbx_description
1 polymer ?
#
loop_
_entity_poly.entity_id
_entity_poly.type
_entity_poly.pdbx_seq_one_letter_code
_entity_poly.pdbx_strand_id
1 'polypeptide(L)'
;MTAIRSVVLVGLFSAKDRSYQAQLDALDARVVALGGQVLGRFVQRRGVSDGGVRLMAAPLSRRFLIRPGKLNEIVTACSDMNIDAVVFVNDLSTYQRRWLSARLGRPVLAQTDLDPSARSIINPGRSRPRPGQDDKGRRYRSRR
;
A
#
# COMPACT_ATOMS: atom_id res chain seq x y z
N MET A 1 2.96 -5.76 -19.28
CA MET A 1 3.14 -5.33 -17.88
C MET A 1 4.57 -4.85 -17.75
N THR A 2 4.79 -3.54 -17.55
CA THR A 2 6.14 -2.99 -17.38
C THR A 2 6.75 -3.59 -16.12
N ALA A 3 7.92 -4.20 -16.22
CA ALA A 3 8.63 -4.72 -15.06
C ALA A 3 9.01 -3.53 -14.16
N ILE A 4 8.58 -3.56 -12.90
CA ILE A 4 8.97 -2.54 -11.92
C ILE A 4 10.45 -2.73 -11.64
N ARG A 5 11.29 -1.81 -12.12
CA ARG A 5 12.73 -1.85 -11.95
C ARG A 5 13.19 -0.80 -10.98
N SER A 6 12.73 0.44 -11.11
CA SER A 6 13.17 1.54 -10.26
C SER A 6 12.07 1.93 -9.28
N VAL A 7 12.35 1.98 -7.98
CA VAL A 7 11.34 2.37 -6.98
C VAL A 7 11.88 3.39 -5.99
N VAL A 8 10.96 4.07 -5.31
CA VAL A 8 11.28 4.83 -4.09
C VAL A 8 10.54 4.24 -2.90
N LEU A 9 11.21 4.20 -1.75
CA LEU A 9 10.62 3.74 -0.50
C LEU A 9 10.06 4.93 0.28
N VAL A 10 8.87 4.77 0.86
CA VAL A 10 8.22 5.78 1.68
C VAL A 10 7.78 5.16 2.99
N GLY A 11 8.12 5.79 4.11
CA GLY A 11 7.72 5.30 5.43
C GLY A 11 7.23 6.42 6.34
N LEU A 12 6.11 6.15 7.02
CA LEU A 12 5.64 6.92 8.16
C LEU A 12 6.03 6.18 9.43
N PHE A 13 6.83 6.82 10.28
CA PHE A 13 7.31 6.22 11.52
C PHE A 13 7.01 7.12 12.72
N SER A 14 6.79 6.48 13.87
CA SER A 14 6.80 7.18 15.15
C SER A 14 8.18 7.80 15.39
N ALA A 15 8.23 9.01 15.95
CA ALA A 15 9.50 9.59 16.37
C ALA A 15 10.25 8.71 17.39
N LYS A 16 9.56 7.83 18.12
CA LYS A 16 10.16 6.89 19.07
C LYS A 16 10.72 5.63 18.41
N ASP A 17 10.32 5.34 17.18
CA ASP A 17 10.81 4.17 16.47
C ASP A 17 12.27 4.40 16.03
N ARG A 18 13.18 3.64 16.63
CA ARG A 18 14.61 3.64 16.28
C ARG A 18 14.94 2.58 15.23
N SER A 19 14.02 1.66 14.95
CA SER A 19 14.20 0.56 14.00
C SER A 19 13.81 0.91 12.57
N TYR A 20 13.38 2.15 12.31
CA TYR A 20 12.89 2.56 10.99
C TYR A 20 13.92 2.36 9.86
N GLN A 21 15.22 2.53 10.16
CA GLN A 21 16.28 2.28 9.19
C GLN A 21 16.33 0.80 8.82
N ALA A 22 16.33 -0.10 9.82
CA ALA A 22 16.31 -1.54 9.59
C ALA A 22 15.06 -2.00 8.83
N GLN A 23 13.90 -1.38 9.05
CA GLN A 23 12.68 -1.67 8.28
C GLN A 23 12.81 -1.24 6.82
N LEU A 24 13.42 -0.07 6.55
CA LEU A 24 13.70 0.37 5.18
C LEU A 24 14.74 -0.53 4.50
N ASP A 25 15.80 -0.92 5.20
CA ASP A 25 16.84 -1.81 4.66
C ASP A 25 16.28 -3.19 4.32
N ALA A 26 15.41 -3.75 5.18
CA ALA A 26 14.73 -5.00 4.90
C ALA A 26 13.77 -4.91 3.71
N LEU A 27 13.13 -3.75 3.51
CA LEU A 27 12.28 -3.52 2.34
C LEU A 27 13.11 -3.34 1.05
N ASP A 28 14.23 -2.63 1.14
CA ASP A 28 15.19 -2.46 0.05
C ASP A 28 15.72 -3.82 -0.43
N ALA A 29 16.19 -4.67 0.50
CA ALA A 29 16.65 -6.01 0.19
C ALA A 29 15.59 -6.85 -0.54
N ARG A 30 14.31 -6.69 -0.19
CA ARG A 30 13.19 -7.37 -0.90
C ARG A 30 12.99 -6.84 -2.32
N VAL A 31 13.09 -5.53 -2.52
CA VAL A 31 13.04 -4.94 -3.88
C VAL A 31 14.18 -5.48 -4.73
N VAL A 32 15.40 -5.52 -4.18
CA VAL A 32 16.59 -6.05 -4.87
C VAL A 32 16.44 -7.53 -5.19
N ALA A 33 15.92 -8.33 -4.26
CA ALA A 33 15.65 -9.75 -4.47
C ALA A 33 14.62 -10.01 -5.60
N LEU A 34 13.70 -9.07 -5.83
CA LEU A 34 12.74 -9.10 -6.93
C LEU A 34 13.30 -8.56 -8.26
N GLY A 35 14.58 -8.17 -8.28
CA GLY A 35 15.26 -7.63 -9.47
C GLY A 35 15.03 -6.13 -9.71
N GLY A 36 14.54 -5.40 -8.70
CA GLY A 36 14.42 -3.95 -8.71
C GLY A 36 15.61 -3.24 -8.06
N GLN A 37 15.56 -1.90 -8.05
CA GLN A 37 16.51 -1.00 -7.42
C GLN A 37 15.77 0.12 -6.71
N VAL A 38 16.27 0.51 -5.53
CA VAL A 38 15.75 1.64 -4.77
C VAL A 38 16.56 2.88 -5.11
N LEU A 39 15.91 3.89 -5.70
CA LEU A 39 16.55 5.14 -6.10
C LEU A 39 16.35 6.28 -5.10
N GLY A 40 15.52 6.07 -4.06
CA GLY A 40 15.31 7.06 -3.02
C GLY A 40 14.52 6.54 -1.84
N ARG A 41 14.71 7.17 -0.68
CA ARG A 41 14.00 6.83 0.57
C ARG A 41 13.43 8.10 1.20
N PHE A 42 12.13 8.11 1.45
CA PHE A 42 11.41 9.24 2.03
C PHE A 42 10.81 8.86 3.37
N VAL A 43 11.22 9.56 4.42
CA VAL A 43 10.78 9.28 5.78
C VAL A 43 9.98 10.46 6.32
N GLN A 44 8.77 10.19 6.79
CA GLN A 44 7.99 11.10 7.63
C GLN A 44 8.02 10.56 9.06
N ARG A 45 8.56 11.35 10.00
CA ARG A 45 8.50 11.04 11.43
C ARG A 45 7.39 11.85 12.08
N ARG A 46 6.61 11.22 12.97
CA ARG A 46 5.52 11.87 13.72
C ARG A 46 5.83 11.93 15.21
N GLY A 47 5.79 13.15 15.76
CA GLY A 47 5.99 13.46 17.18
C GLY A 47 4.68 13.47 17.98
N VAL A 48 4.79 13.70 19.29
CA VAL A 48 3.61 13.84 20.19
C VAL A 48 2.76 15.07 19.84
N SER A 49 3.38 16.12 19.32
CA SER A 49 2.72 17.38 18.91
C SER A 49 1.72 17.20 17.76
N ASP A 50 1.83 16.11 17.01
CA ASP A 50 0.91 15.82 15.90
C ASP A 50 -0.24 14.92 16.36
N GLY A 51 -0.90 15.21 17.48
CA GLY A 51 -2.12 14.47 17.91
C GLY A 51 -1.92 13.42 19.02
N GLY A 52 -0.82 13.52 19.77
CA GLY A 52 -0.58 12.74 20.98
C GLY A 52 0.07 11.37 20.76
N VAL A 53 0.50 10.75 21.86
CA VAL A 53 1.25 9.47 21.84
C VAL A 53 0.52 8.37 21.07
N ARG A 54 -0.82 8.34 21.18
CA ARG A 54 -1.67 7.32 20.56
C ARG A 54 -1.66 7.36 19.01
N LEU A 55 -1.30 8.49 18.41
CA LEU A 55 -1.34 8.66 16.95
C LEU A 55 0.05 8.64 16.29
N MET A 56 1.12 8.42 17.05
CA MET A 56 2.49 8.50 16.51
C MET A 56 2.80 7.47 15.40
N ALA A 57 2.12 6.32 15.41
CA ALA A 57 2.20 5.32 14.35
C ALA A 57 0.97 5.30 13.41
N ALA A 58 -0.02 6.15 13.68
CA ALA A 58 -1.24 6.24 12.88
C ALA A 58 -1.03 7.18 11.67
N PRO A 59 -1.77 6.95 10.56
CA PRO A 59 -1.84 7.92 9.47
C PRO A 59 -2.13 9.34 9.96
N LEU A 60 -1.58 10.35 9.29
CA LEU A 60 -1.85 11.77 9.60
C LEU A 60 -3.35 12.09 9.50
N SER A 61 -4.08 11.43 8.59
CA SER A 61 -5.54 11.41 8.54
C SER A 61 -6.05 10.18 7.76
N ARG A 62 -7.38 10.00 7.68
CA ARG A 62 -8.00 9.00 6.79
C ARG A 62 -7.58 9.16 5.32
N ARG A 63 -7.27 10.38 4.88
CA ARG A 63 -6.88 10.70 3.49
C ARG A 63 -5.36 10.74 3.28
N PHE A 64 -4.61 11.13 4.31
CA PHE A 64 -3.19 11.44 4.19
C PHE A 64 -2.37 10.54 5.10
N LEU A 65 -1.59 9.64 4.51
CA LEU A 65 -0.56 8.90 5.24
C LEU A 65 0.62 9.83 5.59
N ILE A 66 1.06 10.64 4.62
CA ILE A 66 2.15 11.62 4.75
C ILE A 66 1.64 13.04 4.48
N ARG A 67 2.38 14.06 4.95
CA ARG A 67 1.99 15.46 4.76
C ARG A 67 2.03 15.84 3.27
N PRO A 68 1.19 16.79 2.81
CA PRO A 68 1.17 17.24 1.41
C PRO A 68 2.53 17.74 0.89
N GLY A 69 3.30 18.46 1.73
CA GLY A 69 4.64 18.91 1.36
C GLY A 69 5.58 17.75 1.03
N LYS A 70 5.60 16.72 1.89
CA LYS A 70 6.38 15.50 1.65
C LYS A 70 5.92 14.75 0.41
N LEU A 71 4.61 14.75 0.13
CA LEU A 71 4.08 14.15 -1.08
C LEU A 71 4.55 14.87 -2.34
N ASN A 72 4.63 16.20 -2.32
CA ASN A 72 5.17 16.97 -3.44
C ASN A 72 6.65 16.68 -3.68
N GLU A 73 7.47 16.56 -2.62
CA GLU A 73 8.87 16.14 -2.76
C GLU A 73 8.99 14.78 -3.47
N ILE A 74 8.12 13.82 -3.11
CA ILE A 74 8.10 12.49 -3.73
C ILE A 74 7.67 12.58 -5.20
N VAL A 75 6.69 13.42 -5.53
CA VAL A 75 6.28 13.65 -6.94
C VAL A 75 7.45 14.17 -7.76
N THR A 76 8.16 15.20 -7.28
CA THR A 76 9.34 15.76 -7.95
C THR A 76 10.42 14.70 -8.16
N ALA A 77 10.76 13.98 -7.09
CA ALA A 77 11.74 12.89 -7.15
C ALA A 77 11.34 11.78 -8.14
N CYS A 78 10.06 11.45 -8.23
CA CYS A 78 9.57 10.47 -9.19
C CYS A 78 9.78 10.95 -10.63
N SER A 79 9.51 12.22 -10.91
CA SER A 79 9.72 12.82 -12.24
C SER A 79 11.21 12.86 -12.61
N ASP A 80 12.07 13.27 -11.68
CA ASP A 80 13.50 13.48 -11.95
C ASP A 80 14.26 12.17 -12.16
N MET A 81 13.88 11.10 -11.44
CA MET A 81 14.62 9.83 -11.43
C MET A 81 13.96 8.70 -12.24
N ASN A 82 12.91 9.01 -13.01
CA ASN A 82 12.15 8.05 -13.81
C ASN A 82 11.73 6.79 -13.02
N ILE A 83 11.13 6.99 -11.85
CA ILE A 83 10.73 5.92 -10.93
C ILE A 83 9.59 5.08 -11.51
N ASP A 84 9.58 3.76 -11.45
CA ASP A 84 8.45 2.95 -11.94
C ASP A 84 7.30 2.88 -10.92
N ALA A 85 7.60 2.82 -9.63
CA ALA A 85 6.61 2.70 -8.57
C ALA A 85 7.06 3.30 -7.22
N VAL A 86 6.08 3.62 -6.38
CA VAL A 86 6.31 4.08 -5.00
C VAL A 86 5.90 2.96 -4.04
N VAL A 87 6.81 2.52 -3.18
CA VAL A 87 6.57 1.45 -2.21
C VAL A 87 6.49 2.04 -0.80
N PHE A 88 5.38 1.80 -0.12
CA PHE A 88 5.18 2.20 1.27
C PHE A 88 5.52 1.06 2.23
N VAL A 89 6.28 1.39 3.28
CA VAL A 89 6.56 0.46 4.38
C VAL A 89 5.27 0.12 5.13
N ASN A 90 4.41 1.12 5.34
CA ASN A 90 3.15 0.95 6.04
C ASN A 90 2.08 0.32 5.13
N ASP A 91 1.17 -0.45 5.73
CA ASP A 91 -0.02 -0.93 5.03
C ASP A 91 -0.89 0.23 4.54
N LEU A 92 -1.47 0.02 3.37
CA LEU A 92 -2.36 0.98 2.71
C LEU A 92 -3.73 0.36 2.51
N SER A 93 -4.77 1.08 2.93
CA SER A 93 -6.13 0.75 2.50
C SER A 93 -6.29 0.95 0.99
N THR A 94 -7.27 0.26 0.39
CA THR A 94 -7.60 0.40 -1.04
C THR A 94 -7.85 1.85 -1.45
N TYR A 95 -8.52 2.62 -0.58
CA TYR A 95 -8.78 4.04 -0.82
C TYR A 95 -7.49 4.87 -0.84
N GLN A 96 -6.60 4.67 0.15
CA GLN A 96 -5.31 5.37 0.22
C GLN A 96 -4.45 5.04 -0.99
N ARG A 97 -4.36 3.77 -1.39
CA ARG A 97 -3.60 3.37 -2.58
C ARG A 97 -4.14 4.06 -3.84
N ARG A 98 -5.45 4.03 -4.05
CA ARG A 98 -6.06 4.66 -5.24
C ARG A 98 -5.80 6.16 -5.28
N TRP A 99 -5.98 6.83 -4.14
CA TRP A 99 -5.77 8.27 -4.04
C TRP A 99 -4.29 8.65 -4.23
N LEU A 100 -3.37 7.94 -3.59
CA LEU A 100 -1.92 8.16 -3.73
C LEU A 100 -1.45 7.90 -5.16
N SER A 101 -1.91 6.80 -5.77
CA SER A 101 -1.54 6.45 -7.14
C SER A 101 -2.02 7.50 -8.14
N ALA A 102 -3.26 7.99 -7.98
CA ALA A 102 -3.78 9.10 -8.79
C ALA A 102 -2.95 10.38 -8.61
N ARG A 103 -2.52 10.68 -7.38
CA ARG A 103 -1.77 11.90 -7.07
C ARG A 103 -0.30 11.85 -7.54
N LEU A 104 0.31 10.66 -7.50
CA LEU A 104 1.69 10.39 -7.92
C LEU A 104 1.81 10.10 -9.42
N GLY A 105 0.70 9.80 -10.10
CA GLY A 105 0.68 9.38 -11.51
C GLY A 105 1.32 8.02 -11.75
N ARG A 106 1.55 7.23 -10.69
CA ARG A 106 2.35 6.01 -10.71
C ARG A 106 1.76 4.93 -9.80
N PRO A 107 2.06 3.65 -10.04
CA PRO A 107 1.67 2.56 -9.15
C PRO A 107 2.18 2.79 -7.73
N VAL A 108 1.30 2.52 -6.76
CA VAL A 108 1.61 2.55 -5.34
C VAL A 108 1.46 1.14 -4.78
N LEU A 109 2.52 0.66 -4.15
CA LEU A 109 2.58 -0.64 -3.48
C LEU A 109 2.77 -0.42 -1.98
N ALA A 110 2.26 -1.33 -1.16
CA ALA A 110 2.64 -1.52 0.22
C ALA A 110 3.68 -2.64 0.31
N GLN A 111 4.36 -2.73 1.45
CA GLN A 111 5.30 -3.81 1.73
C GLN A 111 4.70 -5.20 1.51
N THR A 112 3.42 -5.38 1.86
CA THR A 112 2.70 -6.65 1.71
C THR A 112 2.49 -7.10 0.26
N ASP A 113 2.58 -6.21 -0.74
CA ASP A 113 2.53 -6.62 -2.15
C ASP A 113 3.86 -7.18 -2.65
N LEU A 114 4.96 -6.89 -1.95
CA LEU A 114 6.28 -7.42 -2.28
C LEU A 114 6.50 -8.79 -1.67
N ASP A 115 5.60 -9.26 -0.81
CA ASP A 115 5.65 -10.62 -0.30
C ASP A 115 5.22 -11.61 -1.39
N PRO A 116 6.13 -12.50 -1.84
CA PRO A 116 5.83 -13.45 -2.91
C PRO A 116 4.67 -14.40 -2.55
N SER A 117 4.40 -14.62 -1.26
CA SER A 117 3.29 -15.43 -0.77
C SER A 117 1.90 -14.85 -1.13
N ALA A 118 1.77 -13.53 -1.33
CA ALA A 118 0.50 -12.91 -1.74
C ALA A 118 0.13 -13.26 -3.20
N ARG A 119 1.10 -13.59 -4.06
CA ARG A 119 0.83 -14.00 -5.45
C ARG A 119 0.14 -15.36 -5.55
N SER A 120 0.21 -16.20 -4.52
CA SER A 120 -0.49 -17.51 -4.49
C SER A 120 -2.00 -17.37 -4.27
N ILE A 121 -2.47 -16.26 -3.68
CA ILE A 121 -3.89 -16.04 -3.37
C ILE A 121 -4.63 -15.41 -4.56
N ILE A 122 -3.91 -14.81 -5.52
CA ILE A 122 -4.47 -14.19 -6.73
C ILE A 122 -4.43 -15.20 -7.89
N ASN A 123 -4.92 -16.41 -7.65
CA ASN A 123 -5.33 -17.31 -8.72
C ASN A 123 -6.85 -17.42 -8.63
N PRO A 124 -7.63 -16.55 -9.32
CA PRO A 124 -9.06 -16.76 -9.47
C PRO A 124 -9.25 -17.94 -10.42
N GLY A 125 -9.06 -19.15 -9.87
CA GLY A 125 -9.42 -20.40 -10.51
C GLY A 125 -10.89 -20.35 -10.87
N ARG A 126 -11.14 -20.18 -12.16
CA ARG A 126 -12.39 -20.42 -12.88
C ARG A 126 -13.45 -21.15 -12.07
N SER A 127 -14.53 -20.46 -11.76
CA SER A 127 -15.87 -21.06 -11.67
C SER A 127 -16.84 -20.15 -12.42
N ARG A 128 -16.86 -20.31 -13.75
CA ARG A 128 -17.99 -19.93 -14.60
C ARG A 128 -19.04 -21.05 -14.53
N PRO A 129 -20.23 -20.84 -15.10
CA PRO A 129 -21.40 -20.13 -14.57
C PRO A 129 -22.42 -21.15 -14.04
N ARG A 130 -23.45 -20.67 -13.35
CA ARG A 130 -24.64 -21.47 -12.98
C ARG A 130 -25.32 -22.02 -14.25
N PRO A 131 -25.64 -23.33 -14.31
CA PRO A 131 -26.85 -23.82 -14.96
C PRO A 131 -27.87 -24.23 -13.89
N GLY A 132 -29.14 -23.93 -14.15
CA GLY A 132 -30.20 -23.99 -13.16
C GLY A 132 -30.50 -25.37 -12.59
N GLN A 133 -31.17 -25.37 -11.44
CA GLN A 133 -32.15 -26.38 -11.09
C GLN A 133 -33.30 -25.77 -10.26
N ASP A 134 -34.47 -25.78 -10.89
CA ASP A 134 -35.68 -26.43 -10.39
C ASP A 134 -36.39 -25.85 -9.15
N ASP A 135 -37.47 -25.13 -9.47
CA ASP A 135 -38.82 -25.31 -8.93
C ASP A 135 -39.01 -26.45 -7.91
N LYS A 136 -39.32 -26.08 -6.66
CA LYS A 136 -40.30 -26.77 -5.78
C LYS A 136 -40.55 -25.96 -4.52
N GLY A 137 -41.78 -25.50 -4.39
CA GLY A 137 -42.19 -24.56 -3.35
C GLY A 137 -42.31 -25.12 -1.94
N ARG A 138 -42.64 -24.22 -1.00
CA ARG A 138 -43.57 -24.52 0.09
C ARG A 138 -44.10 -23.24 0.73
N ARG A 139 -45.41 -23.06 0.59
CA ARG A 139 -46.28 -22.27 1.47
C ARG A 139 -46.04 -22.66 2.93
N TYR A 140 -45.90 -21.66 3.81
CA TYR A 140 -46.40 -21.67 5.20
C TYR A 140 -46.69 -20.20 5.56
N ARG A 141 -47.94 -19.74 5.37
CA ARG A 141 -49.07 -19.76 6.31
C ARG A 141 -48.86 -18.77 7.46
N SER A 142 -49.45 -17.59 7.29
CA SER A 142 -49.73 -16.66 8.38
C SER A 142 -50.72 -17.31 9.36
N ARG A 143 -50.50 -17.05 10.65
CA ARG A 143 -51.56 -17.08 11.65
C ARG A 143 -51.40 -15.83 12.52
N ARG A 144 -52.50 -15.08 12.56
CA ARG A 144 -52.91 -14.29 13.72
C ARG A 144 -53.03 -15.18 14.94
#